data_AF-A0A0F9VSR0-F1
#
_entry.id   AF-A0A0F9VSR0-F1
#
_cell.length_a   1.000
_cell.length_b   1.000
_cell.length_c   1.000
_cell.angle_alpha   90.00
_cell.angle_beta   90.00
_cell.angle_gamma   90.00
#
_symmetry.space_group_name_H-M   'P 1'
#
loop_
_entity.id
_entity.type
_entity.pdbx_description
1 polymer ?
#
loop_
_entity_poly.entity_id
_entity_poly.type
_entity_poly.pdbx_seq_one_letter_code
_entity_poly.pdbx_strand_id
1 'polypeptide(L)'
;MAAEPSNAKTMSDLMLRVAEKLGIAEYDSVGRLHIPVDQYNFNLCKRYITNGIVMFMADSPPKGWRWMRRLMSVTFATRVAGTVDSASTTTMVDATLSSTYDTDEDLTDWYVYILTGTGAGSYAQITSYTASTGSCGVDAWLDSDGNLTGTTPAADDTFAITSVATDAGDNAKYILPANFSGSADGIIQYAAGSNRSTPIDWCDEAEIRTRRTPSIIGGPPRKAAIVPYQPVDETLSQTRLWVLLVDPRPISTDTVQFPYTLYFDSMKMESGVATAGSAISLSDSARANVEADSYFNGWIITIIDGTGVGETATVTGYTSSSGKFDFSALSGGSTPTTTSQYIVQPPNNLHPAGHQFDDTVESACLARTEMESQDIHFDTFWSEYYHKKAIPNAFKTDMRSAPRKLGPMLSNEEIRNRRYRGRSYNDVTYT
;
A
#
# COMPACT_ATOMS: atom_id res chain seq x y z
N MET A 1 12.40 29.68 9.52
CA MET A 1 12.17 28.47 8.70
C MET A 1 11.14 28.86 7.66
N ALA A 2 11.54 29.03 6.40
CA ALA A 2 10.58 29.31 5.35
C ALA A 2 9.75 28.04 5.14
N ALA A 3 8.45 28.10 5.40
CA ALA A 3 7.54 27.04 4.99
C ALA A 3 7.65 26.94 3.47
N GLU A 4 8.16 25.81 2.97
CA GLU A 4 7.99 25.49 1.57
C GLU A 4 6.48 25.51 1.29
N PRO A 5 5.99 26.23 0.27
CA PRO A 5 4.60 26.14 -0.11
C PRO A 5 4.39 24.72 -0.65
N SER A 6 3.96 23.80 0.19
CA SER A 6 3.49 22.50 -0.26
C SER A 6 2.14 22.73 -0.92
N ASN A 7 2.13 23.00 -2.23
CA ASN A 7 0.93 22.91 -3.07
C ASN A 7 0.43 21.45 -3.20
N ALA A 8 0.84 20.57 -2.28
CA ALA A 8 0.47 19.18 -2.20
C ALA A 8 -1.02 19.09 -1.84
N LYS A 9 -1.85 18.79 -2.83
CA LYS A 9 -3.28 18.58 -2.60
C LYS A 9 -3.49 17.21 -2.00
N THR A 10 -4.13 17.20 -0.84
CA THR A 10 -4.56 15.96 -0.19
C THR A 10 -5.83 15.43 -0.85
N MET A 11 -6.15 14.15 -0.60
CA MET A 11 -7.46 13.62 -1.01
C MET A 11 -8.64 14.36 -0.34
N SER A 12 -8.42 14.95 0.85
CA SER A 12 -9.41 15.80 1.52
C SER A 12 -9.69 17.09 0.72
N ASP A 13 -8.64 17.71 0.16
CA ASP A 13 -8.79 18.91 -0.67
C ASP A 13 -9.53 18.60 -1.97
N LEU A 14 -9.24 17.46 -2.61
CA LEU A 14 -9.97 17.00 -3.80
C LEU A 14 -11.45 16.73 -3.48
N MET A 15 -11.74 16.13 -2.33
CA MET A 15 -13.10 15.87 -1.87
C MET A 15 -13.89 17.16 -1.69
N LEU A 16 -13.29 18.15 -1.02
CA LEU A 16 -13.91 19.45 -0.83
C LEU A 16 -14.20 20.14 -2.17
N ARG A 17 -13.26 20.13 -3.11
CA ARG A 17 -13.45 20.73 -4.45
C ARG A 17 -14.56 20.08 -5.25
N VAL A 18 -14.67 18.76 -5.22
CA VAL A 18 -15.75 18.04 -5.89
C VAL A 18 -17.10 18.33 -5.21
N ALA A 19 -17.13 18.37 -3.88
CA ALA A 19 -18.34 18.71 -3.13
C ALA A 19 -18.81 20.15 -3.40
N GLU A 20 -17.88 21.12 -3.48
CA GLU A 20 -18.16 22.51 -3.88
C GLU A 20 -18.80 22.57 -5.27
N LYS A 21 -18.23 21.85 -6.24
CA LYS A 21 -18.72 21.82 -7.62
C LYS A 21 -20.10 21.19 -7.74
N LEU A 22 -20.41 20.20 -6.92
CA LEU A 22 -21.73 19.58 -6.84
C LEU A 22 -22.75 20.39 -6.04
N GLY A 23 -22.32 21.43 -5.31
CA GLY A 23 -23.20 22.19 -4.43
C GLY A 23 -23.67 21.41 -3.19
N ILE A 24 -22.94 20.37 -2.79
CA ILE A 24 -23.24 19.51 -1.63
C ILE A 24 -22.22 19.65 -0.50
N ALA A 25 -21.29 20.59 -0.62
CA ALA A 25 -20.40 20.93 0.48
C ALA A 25 -21.21 21.53 1.64
N GLU A 26 -20.83 21.17 2.87
CA GLU A 26 -21.49 21.62 4.09
C GLU A 26 -20.69 22.75 4.74
N TYR A 27 -21.34 23.52 5.62
CA TYR A 27 -20.71 24.57 6.40
C TYR A 27 -20.52 24.10 7.83
N ASP A 28 -19.30 24.24 8.36
CA ASP A 28 -19.01 23.94 9.76
C ASP A 28 -19.66 25.00 10.67
N SER A 29 -19.61 24.75 11.97
CA SER A 29 -20.08 25.69 13.01
C SER A 29 -19.38 27.07 12.99
N VAL A 30 -18.28 27.22 12.24
CA VAL A 30 -17.47 28.44 12.08
C VAL A 30 -17.72 29.11 10.71
N GLY A 31 -18.57 28.53 9.85
CA GLY A 31 -18.89 29.04 8.51
C GLY A 31 -17.86 28.71 7.43
N ARG A 32 -16.97 27.73 7.67
CA ARG A 32 -16.03 27.20 6.67
C ARG A 32 -16.65 26.02 5.94
N LEU A 33 -16.32 25.90 4.66
CA LEU A 33 -16.70 24.74 3.86
C LEU A 33 -15.95 23.50 4.34
N HIS A 34 -16.67 22.40 4.51
CA HIS A 34 -16.09 21.10 4.83
C HIS A 34 -16.75 19.98 4.01
N ILE A 35 -16.15 18.79 4.12
CA ILE A 35 -16.54 17.60 3.37
C ILE A 35 -17.91 17.11 3.87
N PRO A 36 -18.86 16.73 2.98
CA PRO A 36 -20.15 16.22 3.41
C PRO A 36 -20.00 14.98 4.30
N VAL A 37 -20.76 14.93 5.39
CA VAL A 37 -20.79 13.79 6.31
C VAL A 37 -21.91 12.81 6.02
N ASP A 38 -22.91 13.24 5.25
CA ASP A 38 -23.92 12.32 4.74
C ASP A 38 -23.26 11.24 3.87
N GLN A 39 -23.50 9.98 4.22
CA GLN A 39 -22.81 8.84 3.61
C GLN A 39 -23.09 8.73 2.10
N TYR A 40 -24.28 9.11 1.64
CA TYR A 40 -24.61 9.08 0.22
C TYR A 40 -23.80 10.13 -0.56
N ASN A 41 -23.83 11.39 -0.09
CA ASN A 41 -23.08 12.49 -0.70
C ASN A 41 -21.56 12.26 -0.65
N PHE A 42 -21.05 11.75 0.48
CA PHE A 42 -19.65 11.40 0.64
C PHE A 42 -19.21 10.30 -0.34
N ASN A 43 -19.98 9.22 -0.45
CA ASN A 43 -19.71 8.13 -1.38
C ASN A 43 -19.81 8.58 -2.85
N LEU A 44 -20.71 9.52 -3.14
CA LEU A 44 -20.83 10.12 -4.47
C LEU A 44 -19.56 10.88 -4.87
N CYS A 45 -19.05 11.76 -3.99
CA CYS A 45 -17.79 12.46 -4.23
C CYS A 45 -16.61 11.48 -4.37
N LYS A 46 -16.52 10.48 -3.49
CA LYS A 46 -15.48 9.42 -3.54
C LYS A 46 -15.49 8.68 -4.88
N ARG A 47 -16.68 8.37 -5.42
CA ARG A 47 -16.83 7.76 -6.75
C ARG A 47 -16.30 8.66 -7.85
N TYR A 48 -16.67 9.94 -7.85
CA TYR A 48 -16.22 10.88 -8.89
C TYR A 48 -14.72 11.15 -8.86
N ILE A 49 -14.11 11.25 -7.68
CA ILE A 49 -12.66 11.40 -7.53
C ILE A 49 -11.94 10.14 -8.02
N THR A 50 -12.42 8.97 -7.60
CA THR A 50 -11.84 7.69 -8.04
C THR A 50 -11.90 7.56 -9.57
N ASN A 51 -13.07 7.84 -10.17
CA ASN A 51 -13.25 7.81 -11.62
C ASN A 51 -12.41 8.91 -12.33
N GLY A 52 -12.25 10.08 -11.73
CA GLY A 52 -11.42 11.17 -12.26
C GLY A 52 -9.94 10.81 -12.29
N ILE A 53 -9.42 10.20 -11.21
CA ILE A 53 -8.04 9.70 -11.15
C ILE A 53 -7.84 8.58 -12.17
N VAL A 54 -8.78 7.64 -12.27
CA VAL A 54 -8.75 6.56 -13.26
C VAL A 54 -8.77 7.12 -14.69
N MET A 55 -9.59 8.14 -14.96
CA MET A 55 -9.62 8.83 -16.25
C MET A 55 -8.26 9.47 -16.58
N PHE A 56 -7.64 10.17 -15.62
CA PHE A 56 -6.30 10.73 -15.79
C PHE A 56 -5.23 9.68 -16.09
N MET A 57 -5.28 8.54 -15.40
CA MET A 57 -4.36 7.43 -15.64
C MET A 57 -4.59 6.77 -17.01
N ALA A 58 -5.86 6.65 -17.44
CA ALA A 58 -6.24 6.09 -18.72
C ALA A 58 -5.86 7.01 -19.91
N ASP A 59 -5.98 8.32 -19.74
CA ASP A 59 -5.59 9.35 -20.72
C ASP A 59 -4.06 9.53 -20.81
N SER A 60 -3.33 8.43 -20.73
CA SER A 60 -1.88 8.41 -20.79
C SER A 60 -1.35 8.72 -22.20
N PRO A 61 -0.12 9.24 -22.33
CA PRO A 61 0.56 9.33 -23.61
C PRO A 61 0.67 7.94 -24.29
N PRO A 62 0.90 7.85 -25.61
CA PRO A 62 0.99 6.56 -26.32
C PRO A 62 2.00 5.55 -25.78
N LYS A 63 2.98 5.98 -24.96
CA LYS A 63 3.98 5.11 -24.31
C LYS A 63 3.67 4.85 -22.83
N GLY A 64 2.50 5.24 -22.34
CA GLY A 64 2.14 5.28 -20.93
C GLY A 64 2.79 6.44 -20.19
N TRP A 65 2.33 6.66 -18.96
CA TRP A 65 2.94 7.61 -18.03
C TRP A 65 4.29 7.10 -17.52
N ARG A 66 5.32 7.94 -17.51
CA ARG A 66 6.64 7.54 -16.97
C ARG A 66 6.61 7.44 -15.45
N TRP A 67 5.92 8.35 -14.76
CA TRP A 67 5.78 8.31 -13.31
C TRP A 67 5.04 7.05 -12.79
N MET A 68 4.23 6.40 -13.64
CA MET A 68 3.58 5.12 -13.31
C MET A 68 4.57 3.96 -13.31
N ARG A 69 5.70 4.07 -14.01
CA ARG A 69 6.72 3.02 -14.04
C ARG A 69 7.59 3.15 -12.80
N ARG A 70 7.34 2.29 -11.83
CA ARG A 70 8.09 2.23 -10.56
C ARG A 70 8.96 0.99 -10.51
N LEU A 71 9.94 1.01 -9.63
CA LEU A 71 10.76 -0.16 -9.33
C LEU A 71 10.14 -0.88 -8.13
N MET A 72 9.71 -2.12 -8.33
CA MET A 72 9.36 -3.02 -7.24
C MET A 72 10.65 -3.57 -6.64
N SER A 73 10.69 -3.71 -5.33
CA SER A 73 11.78 -4.35 -4.60
C SER A 73 11.20 -5.42 -3.69
N VAL A 74 11.63 -6.67 -3.87
CA VAL A 74 11.21 -7.81 -3.06
C VAL A 74 12.44 -8.43 -2.44
N THR A 75 12.48 -8.53 -1.12
CA THR A 75 13.55 -9.20 -0.38
C THR A 75 13.12 -10.63 -0.09
N PHE A 76 13.97 -11.60 -0.42
CA PHE A 76 13.69 -13.00 -0.19
C PHE A 76 13.91 -13.39 1.28
N ALA A 77 13.07 -14.31 1.75
CA ALA A 77 13.11 -14.78 3.12
C ALA A 77 14.10 -15.94 3.30
N THR A 78 14.84 -15.90 4.40
CA THR A 78 15.33 -17.14 5.02
C THR A 78 14.16 -17.85 5.68
N ARG A 79 14.26 -19.18 5.81
CA ARG A 79 13.21 -20.00 6.40
C ARG A 79 13.79 -20.96 7.41
N VAL A 80 13.29 -20.88 8.63
CA VAL A 80 13.50 -21.86 9.71
C VAL A 80 12.24 -22.71 9.80
N ALA A 81 12.38 -23.99 10.11
CA ALA A 81 11.25 -24.84 10.39
C ALA A 81 11.52 -25.64 11.67
N GLY A 82 10.46 -25.92 12.41
CA GLY A 82 10.53 -26.62 13.69
C GLY A 82 9.18 -27.19 14.07
N THR A 83 9.10 -27.66 15.30
CA THR A 83 7.88 -28.21 15.92
C THR A 83 7.62 -27.46 17.21
N VAL A 84 6.38 -27.08 17.46
CA VAL A 84 5.98 -26.35 18.65
C VAL A 84 6.05 -27.29 19.86
N ASP A 85 6.83 -26.92 20.88
CA ASP A 85 6.87 -27.63 22.16
C ASP A 85 5.68 -27.23 23.04
N SER A 86 5.32 -25.94 23.02
CA SER A 86 4.15 -25.38 23.70
C SER A 86 3.78 -24.01 23.14
N ALA A 87 2.52 -23.59 23.32
CA ALA A 87 2.06 -22.28 22.86
C ALA A 87 0.88 -21.75 23.67
N SER A 88 0.65 -20.45 23.55
CA SER A 88 -0.49 -19.71 24.09
C SER A 88 -0.99 -18.67 23.09
N THR A 89 -2.03 -17.92 23.45
CA THR A 89 -2.59 -16.87 22.59
C THR A 89 -1.58 -15.78 22.23
N THR A 90 -0.49 -15.64 22.99
CA THR A 90 0.54 -14.61 22.80
C THR A 90 1.97 -15.16 22.76
N THR A 91 2.16 -16.48 22.74
CA THR A 91 3.50 -17.09 22.72
C THR A 91 3.54 -18.39 21.94
N MET A 92 4.69 -18.69 21.35
CA MET A 92 5.06 -20.01 20.84
C MET A 92 6.47 -20.35 21.33
N VAL A 93 6.67 -21.58 21.78
CA VAL A 93 7.95 -22.07 22.29
C VAL A 93 8.42 -23.26 21.46
N ASP A 94 9.66 -23.19 21.00
CA ASP A 94 10.44 -24.32 20.48
C ASP A 94 11.85 -24.21 21.05
N ALA A 95 12.17 -25.06 22.02
CA ALA A 95 13.45 -25.04 22.71
C ALA A 95 14.63 -25.30 21.75
N THR A 96 14.40 -25.93 20.60
CA THR A 96 15.46 -26.19 19.62
C THR A 96 15.93 -24.92 18.89
N LEU A 97 15.10 -23.87 18.83
CA LEU A 97 15.47 -22.57 18.25
C LEU A 97 16.68 -21.96 18.97
N SER A 98 16.77 -22.13 20.30
CA SER A 98 17.87 -21.63 21.13
C SER A 98 19.26 -22.14 20.71
N SER A 99 19.32 -23.27 20.00
CA SER A 99 20.58 -23.84 19.51
C SER A 99 21.15 -23.12 18.29
N THR A 100 20.29 -22.37 17.56
CA THR A 100 20.63 -21.65 16.33
C THR A 100 20.57 -20.14 16.52
N TYR A 101 19.63 -19.67 17.34
CA TYR A 101 19.39 -18.27 17.67
C TYR A 101 19.67 -18.09 19.16
N ASP A 102 20.91 -17.71 19.47
CA ASP A 102 21.48 -17.69 20.82
C ASP A 102 21.48 -16.30 21.46
N THR A 103 21.03 -15.27 20.73
CA THR A 103 20.83 -13.93 21.28
C THR A 103 19.35 -13.55 21.35
N ASP A 104 18.99 -12.87 22.45
CA ASP A 104 17.64 -12.31 22.59
C ASP A 104 17.36 -11.33 21.44
N GLU A 105 16.11 -11.29 20.99
CA GLU A 105 15.62 -10.46 19.87
C GLU A 105 16.09 -10.87 18.46
N ASP A 106 16.80 -11.98 18.29
CA ASP A 106 17.26 -12.46 16.96
C ASP A 106 16.15 -12.66 15.93
N LEU A 107 14.96 -13.05 16.40
CA LEU A 107 13.78 -13.35 15.58
C LEU A 107 12.71 -12.25 15.66
N THR A 108 13.00 -11.14 16.32
CA THR A 108 12.06 -10.02 16.40
C THR A 108 11.83 -9.42 15.02
N ASP A 109 10.57 -9.06 14.73
CA ASP A 109 10.07 -8.65 13.42
C ASP A 109 9.98 -9.75 12.34
N TRP A 110 10.30 -11.00 12.68
CA TRP A 110 10.10 -12.13 11.78
C TRP A 110 8.66 -12.63 11.86
N TYR A 111 8.26 -13.46 10.91
CA TYR A 111 6.91 -14.00 10.81
C TYR A 111 6.92 -15.50 11.07
N VAL A 112 6.06 -15.97 11.97
CA VAL A 112 5.83 -17.40 12.23
C VAL A 112 4.53 -17.85 11.57
N TYR A 113 4.58 -18.96 10.85
CA TYR A 113 3.45 -19.59 10.16
C TYR A 113 3.29 -21.01 10.68
N ILE A 114 2.07 -21.39 11.05
CA ILE A 114 1.75 -22.74 11.50
C ILE A 114 1.28 -23.57 10.30
N LEU A 115 2.02 -24.64 10.00
CA LEU A 115 1.87 -25.42 8.78
C LEU A 115 0.94 -26.63 8.95
N THR A 116 0.90 -27.20 10.16
CA THR A 116 0.11 -28.41 10.45
C THR A 116 -0.45 -28.37 11.87
N GLY A 117 -1.48 -29.18 12.12
CA GLY A 117 -2.05 -29.38 13.44
C GLY A 117 -3.15 -28.39 13.77
N THR A 118 -3.30 -28.01 15.03
CA THR A 118 -4.46 -27.25 15.52
C THR A 118 -4.42 -25.79 15.07
N GLY A 119 -3.24 -25.19 15.02
CA GLY A 119 -3.04 -23.81 14.55
C GLY A 119 -2.91 -23.69 13.03
N ALA A 120 -3.05 -24.76 12.25
CA ALA A 120 -2.73 -24.78 10.82
C ALA A 120 -3.41 -23.64 10.05
N GLY A 121 -2.62 -22.92 9.23
CA GLY A 121 -3.07 -21.75 8.48
C GLY A 121 -2.98 -20.43 9.24
N SER A 122 -2.66 -20.48 10.54
CA SER A 122 -2.47 -19.26 11.34
C SER A 122 -1.04 -18.74 11.23
N TYR A 123 -0.87 -17.42 11.32
CA TYR A 123 0.44 -16.79 11.35
C TYR A 123 0.48 -15.60 12.30
N ALA A 124 1.68 -15.16 12.68
CA ALA A 124 1.86 -13.97 13.51
C ALA A 124 3.22 -13.32 13.26
N GLN A 125 3.33 -12.01 13.52
CA GLN A 125 4.62 -11.32 13.62
C GLN A 125 5.18 -11.52 15.04
N ILE A 126 6.45 -11.86 15.13
CA ILE A 126 7.18 -12.05 16.39
C ILE A 126 7.56 -10.66 16.93
N THR A 127 7.05 -10.33 18.11
CA THR A 127 7.29 -9.05 18.79
C THR A 127 8.44 -9.10 19.78
N SER A 128 8.84 -10.30 20.20
CA SER A 128 10.02 -10.53 21.06
C SER A 128 10.51 -11.97 20.93
N TYR A 129 11.80 -12.20 21.15
CA TYR A 129 12.39 -13.53 21.18
C TYR A 129 13.31 -13.70 22.39
N THR A 130 13.08 -14.74 23.18
CA THR A 130 13.91 -15.11 24.33
C THR A 130 14.76 -16.34 24.00
N ALA A 131 16.06 -16.16 23.84
CA ALA A 131 16.98 -17.20 23.39
C ALA A 131 17.11 -18.34 24.40
N SER A 132 17.10 -18.04 25.71
CA SER A 132 17.28 -19.06 26.75
C SER A 132 16.19 -20.15 26.78
N THR A 133 15.02 -19.87 26.23
CA THR A 133 13.88 -20.80 26.18
C THR A 133 13.41 -21.11 24.77
N GLY A 134 13.91 -20.41 23.74
CA GLY A 134 13.36 -20.49 22.38
C GLY A 134 11.91 -19.98 22.30
N SER A 135 11.57 -18.95 23.09
CA SER A 135 10.21 -18.42 23.17
C SER A 135 10.03 -17.22 22.25
N CYS A 136 9.07 -17.29 21.35
CA CYS A 136 8.62 -16.21 20.49
C CYS A 136 7.34 -15.58 21.07
N GLY A 137 7.39 -14.29 21.41
CA GLY A 137 6.21 -13.50 21.78
C GLY A 137 5.50 -12.97 20.53
N VAL A 138 4.17 -12.99 20.55
CA VAL A 138 3.31 -12.48 19.48
C VAL A 138 2.13 -11.70 20.08
N ASP A 139 1.61 -10.70 19.35
CA ASP A 139 0.46 -9.92 19.83
C ASP A 139 -0.86 -10.68 19.69
N ALA A 140 -1.04 -11.34 18.55
CA ALA A 140 -2.20 -12.18 18.25
C ALA A 140 -1.88 -13.14 17.09
N TRP A 141 -2.63 -14.24 17.01
CA TRP A 141 -2.61 -15.14 15.87
C TRP A 141 -3.61 -14.67 14.81
N LEU A 142 -3.12 -14.50 13.59
CA LEU A 142 -3.90 -14.14 12.40
C LEU A 142 -4.24 -15.38 11.59
N ASP A 143 -5.36 -15.38 10.86
CA ASP A 143 -5.66 -16.40 9.84
C ASP A 143 -4.80 -16.20 8.58
N SER A 144 -4.97 -17.04 7.56
CA SER A 144 -4.20 -16.96 6.30
C SER A 144 -4.36 -15.64 5.54
N ASP A 145 -5.43 -14.90 5.79
CA ASP A 145 -5.80 -13.65 5.13
C ASP A 145 -5.50 -12.42 6.01
N GLY A 146 -4.90 -12.63 7.18
CA GLY A 146 -4.45 -11.58 8.09
C GLY A 146 -5.52 -11.05 9.06
N ASN A 147 -6.63 -11.78 9.24
CA ASN A 147 -7.69 -11.41 10.19
C ASN A 147 -7.40 -11.97 11.58
N LEU A 148 -7.95 -11.33 12.63
CA LEU A 148 -7.82 -11.73 14.05
C LEU A 148 -8.64 -12.99 14.44
N THR A 149 -8.78 -13.93 13.51
CA THR A 149 -9.50 -15.20 13.63
C THR A 149 -8.55 -16.39 13.65
N GLY A 150 -7.24 -16.13 13.72
CA GLY A 150 -6.21 -17.16 13.80
C GLY A 150 -6.37 -18.04 15.03
N THR A 151 -6.01 -19.31 14.86
CA THR A 151 -6.09 -20.31 15.93
C THR A 151 -4.74 -20.42 16.65
N THR A 152 -4.77 -20.46 17.97
CA THR A 152 -3.56 -20.67 18.77
C THR A 152 -2.96 -22.05 18.46
N PRO A 153 -1.66 -22.15 18.15
CA PRO A 153 -1.01 -23.43 17.92
C PRO A 153 -1.00 -24.29 19.18
N ALA A 154 -0.92 -25.60 18.98
CA ALA A 154 -0.77 -26.60 20.03
C ALA A 154 0.65 -27.19 20.00
N ALA A 155 0.99 -27.96 21.04
CA ALA A 155 2.16 -28.81 21.00
C ALA A 155 2.08 -29.78 19.80
N ASP A 156 3.22 -30.12 19.22
CA ASP A 156 3.39 -30.96 18.02
C ASP A 156 2.93 -30.31 16.69
N ASP A 157 2.38 -29.09 16.71
CA ASP A 157 2.16 -28.32 15.49
C ASP A 157 3.50 -28.03 14.81
N THR A 158 3.58 -28.11 13.48
CA THR A 158 4.81 -27.73 12.75
C THR A 158 4.72 -26.29 12.30
N PHE A 159 5.86 -25.60 12.26
CA PHE A 159 5.90 -24.19 11.88
C PHE A 159 7.01 -23.88 10.87
N ALA A 160 6.87 -22.71 10.23
CA ALA A 160 7.93 -22.04 9.51
C ALA A 160 8.09 -20.60 10.03
N ILE A 161 9.32 -20.19 10.33
CA ILE A 161 9.64 -18.78 10.60
C ILE A 161 10.36 -18.21 9.38
N THR A 162 9.89 -17.06 8.89
CA THR A 162 10.49 -16.35 7.77
C THR A 162 10.86 -14.92 8.14
N SER A 163 12.01 -14.45 7.65
CA SER A 163 12.53 -13.10 7.93
C SER A 163 11.73 -11.96 7.29
N VAL A 164 10.81 -12.28 6.38
CA VAL A 164 9.86 -11.37 5.75
C VAL A 164 8.51 -12.07 5.63
N ALA A 165 7.44 -11.31 5.41
CA ALA A 165 6.13 -11.88 5.15
C ALA A 165 6.13 -12.72 3.84
N THR A 166 5.54 -13.90 3.89
CA THR A 166 5.43 -14.85 2.77
C THR A 166 4.01 -15.44 2.72
N ASP A 167 3.62 -16.02 1.60
CA ASP A 167 2.34 -16.72 1.50
C ASP A 167 2.43 -18.08 2.22
N ALA A 168 1.70 -18.23 3.32
CA ALA A 168 1.60 -19.47 4.12
C ALA A 168 2.95 -20.08 4.55
N GLY A 169 3.99 -19.25 4.77
CA GLY A 169 5.33 -19.70 5.16
C GLY A 169 6.12 -20.39 4.03
N ASP A 170 5.63 -20.32 2.78
CA ASP A 170 6.38 -20.74 1.59
C ASP A 170 7.29 -19.60 1.14
N ASN A 171 8.58 -19.68 1.47
CA ASN A 171 9.56 -18.67 1.06
C ASN A 171 9.87 -18.66 -0.45
N ALA A 172 9.12 -19.41 -1.27
CA ALA A 172 9.06 -19.23 -2.72
C ALA A 172 7.90 -18.33 -3.19
N LYS A 173 7.04 -17.84 -2.30
CA LYS A 173 5.86 -17.05 -2.63
C LYS A 173 5.78 -15.76 -1.81
N TYR A 174 5.64 -14.64 -2.51
CA TYR A 174 5.62 -13.31 -1.90
C TYR A 174 4.39 -12.55 -2.36
N ILE A 175 3.56 -12.14 -1.40
CA ILE A 175 2.38 -11.30 -1.69
C ILE A 175 2.88 -9.91 -2.09
N LEU A 176 2.45 -9.47 -3.26
CA LEU A 176 2.76 -8.14 -3.80
C LEU A 176 1.73 -7.12 -3.30
N PRO A 177 2.12 -5.83 -3.18
CA PRO A 177 1.20 -4.80 -2.72
C PRO A 177 -0.01 -4.65 -3.64
N ALA A 178 -1.16 -4.22 -3.09
CA ALA A 178 -2.41 -4.04 -3.85
C ALA A 178 -2.32 -3.05 -5.04
N ASN A 179 -1.32 -2.18 -5.07
CA ASN A 179 -1.09 -1.25 -6.18
C ASN A 179 -0.37 -1.89 -7.38
N PHE A 180 0.01 -3.17 -7.26
CA PHE A 180 0.55 -3.98 -8.34
C PHE A 180 -0.60 -4.75 -9.01
N SER A 181 -0.82 -4.51 -10.30
CA SER A 181 -1.96 -5.09 -11.04
C SER A 181 -1.54 -6.21 -12.01
N GLY A 182 -0.46 -6.92 -11.71
CA GLY A 182 -0.03 -8.10 -12.49
C GLY A 182 0.93 -7.82 -13.65
N SER A 183 1.23 -6.55 -13.97
CA SER A 183 2.13 -6.21 -15.09
C SER A 183 3.54 -5.89 -14.60
N ALA A 184 4.49 -6.78 -14.90
CA ALA A 184 5.92 -6.45 -14.88
C ALA A 184 6.33 -5.87 -16.24
N ASP A 185 6.97 -4.70 -16.24
CA ASP A 185 7.26 -3.94 -17.45
C ASP A 185 8.70 -4.11 -17.94
N GLY A 186 9.41 -5.12 -17.43
CA GLY A 186 10.81 -5.34 -17.75
C GLY A 186 11.44 -6.48 -16.97
N ILE A 187 12.75 -6.61 -17.09
CA ILE A 187 13.53 -7.74 -16.56
C ILE A 187 13.58 -7.65 -15.02
N ILE A 188 13.47 -8.81 -14.37
CA ILE A 188 13.74 -8.97 -12.94
C ILE A 188 15.22 -9.25 -12.70
N GLN A 189 15.83 -8.50 -11.80
CA GLN A 189 17.26 -8.56 -11.53
C GLN A 189 17.52 -8.54 -10.03
N TYR A 190 18.61 -9.15 -9.60
CA TYR A 190 19.10 -8.96 -8.25
C TYR A 190 19.57 -7.52 -8.05
N ALA A 191 19.35 -6.98 -6.86
CA ALA A 191 19.85 -5.67 -6.47
C ALA A 191 21.38 -5.60 -6.62
N ALA A 192 21.90 -4.42 -6.93
CA ALA A 192 23.33 -4.19 -7.07
C ALA A 192 24.09 -4.59 -5.78
N GLY A 193 25.25 -5.25 -5.93
CA GLY A 193 26.06 -5.70 -4.80
C GLY A 193 25.67 -7.06 -4.20
N SER A 194 24.66 -7.73 -4.73
CA SER A 194 24.20 -9.07 -4.28
C SER A 194 25.16 -10.23 -4.60
N ASN A 195 26.30 -9.99 -5.26
CA ASN A 195 27.20 -11.04 -5.77
C ASN A 195 26.51 -12.13 -6.60
N ARG A 196 25.34 -11.83 -7.19
CA ARG A 196 24.60 -12.73 -8.08
C ARG A 196 24.86 -12.33 -9.53
N SER A 197 25.42 -13.26 -10.33
CA SER A 197 25.70 -13.03 -11.75
C SER A 197 24.59 -13.55 -12.69
N THR A 198 23.69 -14.39 -12.19
CA THR A 198 22.66 -15.03 -13.02
C THR A 198 21.38 -14.19 -12.99
N PRO A 199 20.85 -13.78 -14.15
CA PRO A 199 19.56 -13.09 -14.20
C PRO A 199 18.41 -14.02 -13.79
N ILE A 200 17.29 -13.42 -13.42
CA ILE A 200 16.04 -14.15 -13.21
C ILE A 200 15.19 -13.95 -14.46
N ASP A 201 14.65 -15.04 -15.01
CA ASP A 201 13.79 -14.98 -16.17
C ASP A 201 12.32 -15.05 -15.75
N TRP A 202 11.50 -14.22 -16.38
CA TRP A 202 10.04 -14.36 -16.28
C TRP A 202 9.61 -15.62 -17.04
N CYS A 203 8.76 -16.41 -16.42
CA CYS A 203 8.21 -17.64 -16.99
C CYS A 203 6.76 -17.85 -16.55
N ASP A 204 6.10 -18.81 -17.17
CA ASP A 204 4.74 -19.18 -16.81
C ASP A 204 4.70 -19.96 -15.50
N GLU A 205 3.62 -19.79 -14.73
CA GLU A 205 3.41 -20.52 -13.48
C GLU A 205 3.51 -22.05 -13.67
N ALA A 206 2.99 -22.56 -14.78
CA ALA A 206 3.01 -23.99 -15.10
C ALA A 206 4.43 -24.56 -15.17
N GLU A 207 5.40 -23.77 -15.65
CA GLU A 207 6.80 -24.19 -15.69
C GLU A 207 7.37 -24.33 -14.27
N ILE A 208 7.12 -23.34 -13.41
CA ILE A 208 7.56 -23.40 -12.00
C ILE A 208 6.91 -24.59 -11.28
N ARG A 209 5.58 -24.77 -11.43
CA ARG A 209 4.87 -25.90 -10.81
C ARG A 209 5.46 -27.24 -11.26
N THR A 210 5.71 -27.43 -12.55
CA THR A 210 6.31 -28.67 -13.10
C THR A 210 7.68 -28.98 -12.48
N ARG A 211 8.50 -27.95 -12.25
CA ARG A 211 9.83 -28.09 -11.63
C ARG A 211 9.76 -28.39 -10.13
N ARG A 212 8.74 -27.88 -9.44
CA ARG A 212 8.53 -28.10 -8.01
C ARG A 212 7.86 -29.44 -7.68
N THR A 213 7.10 -30.03 -8.61
CA THR A 213 6.42 -31.33 -8.41
C THR A 213 7.35 -32.48 -7.98
N PRO A 214 8.52 -32.73 -8.62
CA PRO A 214 9.38 -33.85 -8.26
C PRO A 214 10.23 -33.61 -6.99
N SER A 215 10.62 -32.36 -6.73
CA SER A 215 11.41 -31.99 -5.55
C SER A 215 11.46 -30.47 -5.38
N ILE A 216 11.37 -29.98 -4.15
CA ILE A 216 11.62 -28.57 -3.83
C ILE A 216 13.13 -28.36 -3.70
N ILE A 217 13.74 -27.71 -4.69
CA ILE A 217 15.17 -27.40 -4.70
C ILE A 217 15.39 -26.04 -4.05
N GLY A 218 16.35 -25.96 -3.12
CA GLY A 218 16.83 -24.70 -2.56
C GLY A 218 17.97 -24.12 -3.40
N GLY A 219 17.98 -22.81 -3.61
CA GLY A 219 19.05 -22.11 -4.30
C GLY A 219 18.70 -20.66 -4.63
N PRO A 220 19.63 -19.91 -5.24
CA PRO A 220 19.32 -18.59 -5.77
C PRO A 220 18.26 -18.73 -6.88
N PRO A 221 17.10 -18.04 -6.77
CA PRO A 221 16.09 -18.04 -7.81
C PRO A 221 16.65 -17.72 -9.20
N ARG A 222 16.10 -18.39 -10.21
CA ARG A 222 16.44 -18.16 -11.63
C ARG A 222 15.20 -17.94 -12.49
N LYS A 223 14.03 -18.28 -11.95
CA LYS A 223 12.75 -18.17 -12.61
C LYS A 223 11.78 -17.46 -11.67
N ALA A 224 10.96 -16.60 -12.24
CA ALA A 224 9.89 -15.94 -11.54
C ALA A 224 8.61 -15.96 -12.36
N ALA A 225 7.46 -16.01 -11.69
CA ALA A 225 6.14 -15.87 -12.27
C ALA A 225 5.30 -14.95 -11.38
N ILE A 226 4.36 -14.24 -12.00
CA ILE A 226 3.37 -13.41 -11.31
C ILE A 226 2.02 -14.09 -11.48
N VAL A 227 1.34 -14.37 -10.37
CA VAL A 227 0.08 -15.12 -10.34
C VAL A 227 -0.94 -14.36 -9.49
N PRO A 228 -2.23 -14.33 -9.85
CA PRO A 228 -3.26 -13.80 -8.97
C PRO A 228 -3.26 -14.53 -7.62
N TYR A 229 -3.39 -13.77 -6.52
CA TYR A 229 -3.58 -14.38 -5.21
C TYR A 229 -4.92 -15.13 -5.18
N GLN A 230 -4.90 -16.36 -4.66
CA GLN A 230 -6.10 -17.17 -4.48
C GLN A 230 -6.39 -17.21 -2.98
N PRO A 231 -7.35 -16.40 -2.49
CA PRO A 231 -7.70 -16.41 -1.08
C PRO A 231 -8.30 -17.76 -0.69
N VAL A 232 -8.09 -18.15 0.56
CA VAL A 232 -8.57 -19.43 1.11
C VAL A 232 -10.00 -19.28 1.64
N ASP A 233 -10.38 -18.07 2.06
CA ASP A 233 -11.73 -17.72 2.54
C ASP A 233 -12.45 -16.78 1.55
N GLU A 234 -13.78 -16.92 1.45
CA GLU A 234 -14.65 -16.05 0.65
C GLU A 234 -14.89 -14.67 1.30
N THR A 235 -14.41 -14.49 2.54
CA THR A 235 -14.52 -13.24 3.31
C THR A 235 -13.56 -12.17 2.76
N LEU A 236 -14.05 -11.48 1.73
CA LEU A 236 -13.41 -10.51 0.84
C LEU A 236 -12.64 -9.35 1.52
N SER A 237 -11.38 -9.56 1.90
CA SER A 237 -10.45 -8.43 2.13
C SER A 237 -9.23 -8.37 1.19
N GLN A 238 -8.97 -9.42 0.36
CA GLN A 238 -7.73 -9.52 -0.42
C GLN A 238 -7.88 -9.98 -1.90
N THR A 239 -9.06 -9.84 -2.54
CA THR A 239 -9.33 -10.50 -3.84
C THR A 239 -8.62 -9.94 -5.08
N ARG A 240 -7.75 -8.93 -4.95
CA ARG A 240 -7.00 -8.33 -6.08
C ARG A 240 -5.50 -8.26 -5.86
N LEU A 241 -4.96 -9.09 -4.96
CA LEU A 241 -3.52 -9.20 -4.77
C LEU A 241 -2.89 -10.13 -5.81
N TRP A 242 -1.58 -9.99 -5.94
CA TRP A 242 -0.76 -10.84 -6.80
C TRP A 242 0.36 -11.44 -5.99
N VAL A 243 0.83 -12.61 -6.40
CA VAL A 243 1.94 -13.31 -5.77
C VAL A 243 3.09 -13.39 -6.76
N LEU A 244 4.27 -13.01 -6.29
CA LEU A 244 5.53 -13.36 -6.93
C LEU A 244 5.93 -14.77 -6.51
N LEU A 245 5.92 -15.68 -7.48
CA LEU A 245 6.37 -17.06 -7.34
C LEU A 245 7.80 -17.18 -7.89
N VAL A 246 8.71 -17.78 -7.15
CA VAL A 246 10.11 -17.96 -7.56
C VAL A 246 10.57 -19.42 -7.52
N ASP A 247 11.50 -19.78 -8.40
CA ASP A 247 12.17 -21.08 -8.43
C ASP A 247 13.65 -20.93 -8.84
N PRO A 248 14.61 -21.64 -8.22
CA PRO A 248 14.50 -22.45 -6.99
C PRO A 248 14.06 -21.65 -5.76
N ARG A 249 13.73 -22.34 -4.66
CA ARG A 249 13.34 -21.72 -3.39
C ARG A 249 14.54 -20.97 -2.78
N PRO A 250 14.41 -19.69 -2.43
CA PRO A 250 15.47 -18.91 -1.80
C PRO A 250 16.05 -19.60 -0.55
N ILE A 251 17.37 -19.43 -0.35
CA ILE A 251 18.12 -19.92 0.83
C ILE A 251 18.88 -18.80 1.54
N SER A 252 18.77 -17.57 1.04
CA SER A 252 19.49 -16.39 1.52
C SER A 252 18.67 -15.13 1.31
N THR A 253 18.95 -14.12 2.12
CA THR A 253 18.29 -12.81 2.08
C THR A 253 18.82 -11.96 0.92
N ASP A 254 18.47 -12.36 -0.30
CA ASP A 254 18.75 -11.57 -1.51
C ASP A 254 17.56 -10.66 -1.84
N THR A 255 17.83 -9.48 -2.39
CA THR A 255 16.78 -8.57 -2.88
C THR A 255 16.74 -8.57 -4.39
N VAL A 256 15.54 -8.68 -4.96
CA VAL A 256 15.28 -8.58 -6.39
C VAL A 256 14.47 -7.34 -6.70
N GLN A 257 14.68 -6.80 -7.88
CA GLN A 257 14.06 -5.58 -8.36
C GLN A 257 13.55 -5.77 -9.78
N PHE A 258 12.36 -5.24 -10.05
CA PHE A 258 11.78 -5.25 -11.39
C PHE A 258 10.87 -4.04 -11.60
N PRO A 259 10.85 -3.46 -12.81
CA PRO A 259 9.93 -2.37 -13.11
C PRO A 259 8.50 -2.88 -13.23
N TYR A 260 7.53 -2.09 -12.74
CA TYR A 260 6.11 -2.37 -12.85
C TYR A 260 5.30 -1.09 -13.10
N THR A 261 4.10 -1.27 -13.66
CA THR A 261 3.13 -0.18 -13.79
C THR A 261 2.30 -0.10 -12.52
N LEU A 262 2.34 1.06 -11.87
CA LEU A 262 1.54 1.40 -10.72
C LEU A 262 0.08 1.63 -11.12
N TYR A 263 -0.86 1.02 -10.40
CA TYR A 263 -2.29 1.28 -10.55
C TYR A 263 -2.86 1.99 -9.33
N PHE A 264 -3.96 2.71 -9.55
CA PHE A 264 -4.78 3.26 -8.49
C PHE A 264 -5.97 2.32 -8.26
N ASP A 265 -6.09 1.80 -7.05
CA ASP A 265 -7.21 0.95 -6.66
C ASP A 265 -8.43 1.79 -6.27
N SER A 266 -8.32 2.50 -5.16
CA SER A 266 -9.39 3.33 -4.63
C SER A 266 -8.87 4.39 -3.66
N MET A 267 -9.65 5.46 -3.48
CA MET A 267 -9.43 6.40 -2.39
C MET A 267 -9.87 5.75 -1.07
N LYS A 268 -8.97 5.66 -0.09
CA LYS A 268 -9.27 5.12 1.24
C LYS A 268 -9.53 6.29 2.19
N MET A 269 -10.81 6.64 2.39
CA MET A 269 -11.27 7.64 3.33
C MET A 269 -12.71 7.33 3.69
N GLU A 270 -13.06 7.61 4.94
CA GLU A 270 -14.37 7.40 5.52
C GLU A 270 -14.78 8.62 6.36
N SER A 271 -16.07 8.96 6.43
CA SER A 271 -16.60 10.06 7.24
C SER A 271 -17.73 9.59 8.16
N GLY A 272 -18.02 10.31 9.23
CA GLY A 272 -19.13 9.95 10.09
C GLY A 272 -19.45 10.99 11.16
N VAL A 273 -20.45 10.65 11.96
CA VAL A 273 -20.93 11.48 13.07
C VAL A 273 -20.81 10.65 14.34
N ALA A 274 -20.07 11.18 15.32
CA ALA A 274 -19.89 10.50 16.58
C ALA A 274 -21.24 10.35 17.32
N THR A 275 -21.48 9.16 17.84
CA THR A 275 -22.62 8.82 18.70
C THR A 275 -22.26 8.83 20.18
N ALA A 276 -20.97 8.74 20.50
CA ALA A 276 -20.38 8.97 21.81
C ALA A 276 -18.88 9.32 21.67
N GLY A 277 -18.29 9.89 22.72
CA GLY A 277 -16.87 10.21 22.74
C GLY A 277 -16.31 10.32 24.17
N SER A 278 -15.00 10.11 24.28
CA SER A 278 -14.21 10.27 25.50
C SER A 278 -12.84 10.85 25.15
N ALA A 279 -12.03 11.24 26.13
CA ALA A 279 -10.69 11.78 25.90
C ALA A 279 -9.77 10.84 25.08
N ILE A 280 -10.08 9.54 25.04
CA ILE A 280 -9.29 8.50 24.37
C ILE A 280 -10.07 7.69 23.33
N SER A 281 -11.31 8.10 23.01
CA SER A 281 -12.13 7.32 22.07
C SER A 281 -13.23 8.13 21.39
N LEU A 282 -13.66 7.66 20.23
CA LEU A 282 -14.84 8.12 19.52
C LEU A 282 -15.65 6.89 19.10
N SER A 283 -16.97 6.89 19.29
CA SER A 283 -17.84 5.79 18.88
C SER A 283 -18.88 6.27 17.89
N ASP A 284 -19.03 5.56 16.78
CA ASP A 284 -20.04 5.79 15.76
C ASP A 284 -20.83 4.50 15.56
N SER A 285 -22.00 4.40 16.20
CA SER A 285 -22.82 3.20 16.12
C SER A 285 -23.35 2.93 14.71
N ALA A 286 -23.36 3.91 13.80
CA ALA A 286 -23.76 3.68 12.40
C ALA A 286 -22.70 2.86 11.64
N ARG A 287 -21.45 2.84 12.13
CA ARG A 287 -20.36 2.00 11.60
C ARG A 287 -20.24 0.63 12.27
N ALA A 288 -21.13 0.30 13.21
CA ALA A 288 -21.10 -0.99 13.87
C ALA A 288 -21.33 -2.13 12.86
N ASN A 289 -20.42 -3.12 12.84
CA ASN A 289 -20.41 -4.28 11.94
C ASN A 289 -20.29 -3.94 10.44
N VAL A 290 -19.73 -2.77 10.10
CA VAL A 290 -19.49 -2.38 8.70
C VAL A 290 -18.10 -2.80 8.25
N GLU A 291 -17.07 -2.42 8.99
CA GLU A 291 -15.67 -2.81 8.74
C GLU A 291 -15.21 -3.84 9.77
N ALA A 292 -14.20 -4.65 9.41
CA ALA A 292 -13.60 -5.62 10.31
C ALA A 292 -12.87 -4.94 11.48
N ASP A 293 -12.67 -5.69 12.58
CA ASP A 293 -11.84 -5.23 13.69
C ASP A 293 -10.46 -4.82 13.20
N SER A 294 -9.87 -3.79 13.82
CA SER A 294 -8.56 -3.24 13.46
C SER A 294 -8.41 -2.62 12.06
N TYR A 295 -9.48 -2.53 11.25
CA TYR A 295 -9.40 -1.98 9.88
C TYR A 295 -8.81 -0.56 9.81
N PHE A 296 -9.12 0.29 10.78
CA PHE A 296 -8.64 1.67 10.85
C PHE A 296 -7.33 1.83 11.64
N ASN A 297 -6.68 0.76 12.10
CA ASN A 297 -5.47 0.88 12.90
C ASN A 297 -4.35 1.58 12.10
N GLY A 298 -3.72 2.58 12.72
CA GLY A 298 -2.71 3.44 12.09
C GLY A 298 -3.27 4.55 11.20
N TRP A 299 -4.60 4.62 11.00
CA TRP A 299 -5.23 5.71 10.25
C TRP A 299 -5.29 6.98 11.12
N ILE A 300 -5.37 8.13 10.46
CA ILE A 300 -5.54 9.42 11.11
C ILE A 300 -7.03 9.77 11.08
N ILE A 301 -7.60 9.98 12.26
CA ILE A 301 -8.92 10.58 12.44
C ILE A 301 -8.76 12.10 12.62
N THR A 302 -9.58 12.87 11.92
CA THR A 302 -9.63 14.33 11.99
C THR A 302 -11.06 14.75 12.28
N ILE A 303 -11.26 15.60 13.29
CA ILE A 303 -12.57 16.17 13.59
C ILE A 303 -12.80 17.37 12.66
N ILE A 304 -13.89 17.33 11.89
CA ILE A 304 -14.21 18.33 10.86
C ILE A 304 -15.31 19.31 11.29
N ASP A 305 -16.13 18.95 12.27
CA ASP A 305 -17.08 19.86 12.92
C ASP A 305 -17.38 19.40 14.36
N GLY A 306 -17.90 20.30 15.18
CA GLY A 306 -18.25 20.05 16.58
C GLY A 306 -17.07 20.19 17.56
N THR A 307 -17.14 19.49 18.69
CA THR A 307 -16.13 19.59 19.74
C THR A 307 -14.81 18.96 19.27
N GLY A 308 -13.73 19.76 19.29
CA GLY A 308 -12.41 19.34 18.81
C GLY A 308 -12.16 19.61 17.32
N VAL A 309 -12.95 20.46 16.65
CA VAL A 309 -12.77 20.80 15.23
C VAL A 309 -11.32 21.18 14.90
N GLY A 310 -10.77 20.53 13.88
CA GLY A 310 -9.38 20.68 13.43
C GLY A 310 -8.35 19.84 14.19
N GLU A 311 -8.75 19.15 15.26
CA GLU A 311 -7.86 18.22 15.98
C GLU A 311 -7.79 16.87 15.29
N THR A 312 -6.66 16.18 15.49
CA THR A 312 -6.36 14.90 14.86
C THR A 312 -5.85 13.89 15.88
N ALA A 313 -6.00 12.59 15.60
CA ALA A 313 -5.38 11.51 16.35
C ALA A 313 -5.05 10.33 15.44
N THR A 314 -4.08 9.51 15.84
CA THR A 314 -3.81 8.21 15.21
C THR A 314 -4.65 7.15 15.91
N VAL A 315 -5.43 6.40 15.14
CA VAL A 315 -6.26 5.30 15.63
C VAL A 315 -5.35 4.14 16.02
N THR A 316 -5.41 3.73 17.29
CA THR A 316 -4.65 2.61 17.84
C THR A 316 -5.48 1.33 17.90
N GLY A 317 -6.80 1.44 17.85
CA GLY A 317 -7.72 0.31 17.86
C GLY A 317 -9.05 0.66 17.20
N TYR A 318 -9.66 -0.32 16.54
CA TYR A 318 -11.03 -0.24 16.04
C TYR A 318 -11.82 -1.49 16.42
N THR A 319 -12.97 -1.28 17.07
CA THR A 319 -13.90 -2.35 17.45
C THR A 319 -15.14 -2.30 16.55
N SER A 320 -15.25 -3.27 15.64
CA SER A 320 -16.31 -3.41 14.64
C SER A 320 -17.69 -3.46 15.28
N SER A 321 -17.89 -4.28 16.32
CA SER A 321 -19.21 -4.48 16.94
C SER A 321 -19.85 -3.21 17.54
N SER A 322 -19.05 -2.17 17.79
CA SER A 322 -19.51 -0.90 18.38
C SER A 322 -19.17 0.33 17.54
N GLY A 323 -18.45 0.18 16.42
CA GLY A 323 -17.93 1.30 15.64
C GLY A 323 -17.02 2.22 16.47
N LYS A 324 -16.26 1.66 17.41
CA LYS A 324 -15.43 2.42 18.35
C LYS A 324 -14.00 2.54 17.85
N PHE A 325 -13.55 3.78 17.74
CA PHE A 325 -12.16 4.18 17.51
C PHE A 325 -11.49 4.47 18.85
N ASP A 326 -10.34 3.84 19.09
CA ASP A 326 -9.47 4.09 20.24
C ASP A 326 -8.23 4.86 19.79
N PHE A 327 -7.82 5.85 20.58
CA PHE A 327 -6.62 6.67 20.36
C PHE A 327 -6.07 7.22 21.69
N SER A 328 -4.84 7.72 21.71
CA SER A 328 -4.22 8.22 22.95
C SER A 328 -4.80 9.54 23.45
N ALA A 329 -5.00 10.49 22.54
CA ALA A 329 -5.66 11.79 22.75
C ALA A 329 -5.83 12.47 21.39
N LEU A 330 -6.82 13.36 21.26
CA LEU A 330 -6.85 14.33 20.17
C LEU A 330 -5.70 15.35 20.34
N SER A 331 -5.19 15.89 19.24
CA SER A 331 -4.00 16.75 19.23
C SER A 331 -4.12 18.05 20.05
N GLY A 332 -5.34 18.54 20.29
CA GLY A 332 -5.61 19.67 21.19
C GLY A 332 -6.10 19.27 22.59
N GLY A 333 -6.23 17.96 22.86
CA GLY A 333 -6.73 17.43 24.13
C GLY A 333 -8.24 17.55 24.33
N SER A 334 -8.99 17.93 23.28
CA SER A 334 -10.45 17.97 23.36
C SER A 334 -11.05 16.57 23.50
N THR A 335 -12.26 16.51 24.05
CA THR A 335 -13.07 15.29 24.09
C THR A 335 -14.17 15.39 23.04
N PRO A 336 -14.21 14.50 22.03
CA PRO A 336 -15.29 14.50 21.05
C PRO A 336 -16.64 14.22 21.72
N THR A 337 -17.71 14.76 21.16
CA THR A 337 -19.08 14.64 21.68
C THR A 337 -19.99 14.03 20.63
N THR A 338 -21.28 13.85 20.94
CA THR A 338 -22.28 13.28 20.01
C THR A 338 -22.61 14.17 18.81
N THR A 339 -21.99 15.36 18.73
CA THR A 339 -22.11 16.28 17.58
C THR A 339 -20.79 16.41 16.84
N SER A 340 -19.73 15.70 17.26
CA SER A 340 -18.45 15.73 16.57
C SER A 340 -18.55 14.95 15.27
N GLN A 341 -18.26 15.63 14.17
CA GLN A 341 -18.17 15.05 12.85
C GLN A 341 -16.70 14.76 12.53
N TYR A 342 -16.42 13.64 11.86
CA TYR A 342 -15.04 13.22 11.61
C TYR A 342 -14.84 12.69 10.20
N ILE A 343 -13.58 12.74 9.77
CA ILE A 343 -13.05 11.96 8.66
C ILE A 343 -11.92 11.06 9.20
N VAL A 344 -11.78 9.87 8.65
CA VAL A 344 -10.69 8.94 8.97
C VAL A 344 -10.04 8.46 7.67
N GLN A 345 -8.72 8.55 7.59
CA GLN A 345 -7.95 8.21 6.40
C GLN A 345 -6.55 7.68 6.73
N PRO A 346 -5.91 6.89 5.84
CA PRO A 346 -4.53 6.49 6.02
C PRO A 346 -3.59 7.72 6.09
N PRO A 347 -2.45 7.62 6.79
CA PRO A 347 -1.54 8.76 6.99
C PRO A 347 -0.98 9.34 5.68
N ASN A 348 -0.87 8.53 4.62
CA ASN A 348 -0.40 8.94 3.30
C ASN A 348 -1.50 8.79 2.24
N ASN A 349 -2.65 9.42 2.45
CA ASN A 349 -3.76 9.40 1.50
C ASN A 349 -3.58 10.47 0.40
N LEU A 350 -2.62 10.23 -0.49
CA LEU A 350 -2.29 11.08 -1.64
C LEU A 350 -2.48 10.31 -2.95
N HIS A 351 -2.77 11.03 -4.03
CA HIS A 351 -2.87 10.38 -5.34
C HIS A 351 -1.48 9.93 -5.84
N PRO A 352 -1.41 8.87 -6.65
CA PRO A 352 -0.14 8.21 -6.99
C PRO A 352 0.80 9.01 -7.91
N ALA A 353 0.29 10.01 -8.64
CA ALA A 353 1.05 10.77 -9.64
C ALA A 353 2.11 11.73 -9.08
N GLY A 354 1.99 12.11 -7.80
CA GLY A 354 2.87 13.09 -7.14
C GLY A 354 2.51 14.55 -7.44
N HIS A 355 3.07 15.45 -6.62
CA HIS A 355 2.67 16.87 -6.48
C HIS A 355 2.65 17.71 -7.76
N GLN A 356 3.41 17.31 -8.78
CA GLN A 356 3.49 18.02 -10.05
C GLN A 356 2.24 17.86 -10.92
N PHE A 357 1.37 16.90 -10.57
CA PHE A 357 0.16 16.56 -11.33
C PHE A 357 -1.13 16.98 -10.60
N ASP A 358 -1.03 17.59 -9.42
CA ASP A 358 -2.19 17.89 -8.54
C ASP A 358 -3.25 18.76 -9.25
N ASP A 359 -2.84 19.75 -10.05
CA ASP A 359 -3.77 20.56 -10.85
C ASP A 359 -4.45 19.77 -11.98
N THR A 360 -3.72 18.83 -12.58
CA THR A 360 -4.29 17.97 -13.63
C THR A 360 -5.24 16.93 -13.03
N VAL A 361 -4.89 16.35 -11.88
CA VAL A 361 -5.75 15.41 -11.16
C VAL A 361 -7.01 16.12 -10.65
N GLU A 362 -6.91 17.32 -10.08
CA GLU A 362 -8.09 18.11 -9.68
C GLU A 362 -9.01 18.37 -10.88
N SER A 363 -8.46 18.88 -11.99
CA SER A 363 -9.26 19.14 -13.18
C SER A 363 -9.86 17.86 -13.78
N ALA A 364 -9.20 16.72 -13.68
CA ALA A 364 -9.77 15.43 -14.08
C ALA A 364 -10.98 15.04 -13.20
N CYS A 365 -10.87 15.22 -11.88
CA CYS A 365 -11.96 14.97 -10.93
C CYS A 365 -13.16 15.89 -11.21
N LEU A 366 -12.92 17.19 -11.42
CA LEU A 366 -13.96 18.16 -11.74
C LEU A 366 -14.60 17.90 -13.12
N ALA A 367 -13.80 17.56 -14.14
CA ALA A 367 -14.30 17.17 -15.45
C ALA A 367 -15.17 15.91 -15.37
N ARG A 368 -14.75 14.91 -14.58
CA ARG A 368 -15.54 13.69 -14.39
C ARG A 368 -16.84 13.95 -13.65
N THR A 369 -16.81 14.86 -12.68
CA THR A 369 -18.00 15.33 -11.98
C THR A 369 -18.99 15.94 -12.97
N GLU A 370 -18.55 16.82 -13.88
CA GLU A 370 -19.40 17.39 -14.95
C GLU A 370 -19.97 16.32 -15.90
N MET A 371 -19.15 15.33 -16.29
CA MET A 371 -19.58 14.28 -17.22
C MET A 371 -20.60 13.31 -16.61
N GLU A 372 -20.50 13.01 -15.32
CA GLU A 372 -21.40 12.07 -14.63
C GLU A 372 -22.59 12.75 -13.95
N SER A 373 -22.51 14.06 -13.65
CA SER A 373 -23.65 14.82 -13.15
C SER A 373 -24.69 14.96 -14.26
N GLN A 374 -25.87 14.39 -14.07
CA GLN A 374 -26.98 14.44 -15.05
C GLN A 374 -27.72 15.79 -15.06
N ASP A 375 -27.17 16.83 -14.44
CA ASP A 375 -27.82 18.12 -14.36
C ASP A 375 -27.50 18.97 -15.61
N ILE A 376 -28.58 19.43 -16.25
CA ILE A 376 -28.60 20.27 -17.46
C ILE A 376 -27.85 21.60 -17.26
N HIS A 377 -27.57 22.02 -16.02
CA HIS A 377 -26.88 23.27 -15.70
C HIS A 377 -25.37 23.14 -15.48
N PHE A 378 -24.76 21.97 -15.70
CA PHE A 378 -23.30 21.87 -15.71
C PHE A 378 -22.73 22.34 -17.05
N ASP A 379 -22.01 23.47 -17.01
CA ASP A 379 -21.18 23.93 -18.12
C ASP A 379 -20.10 22.89 -18.46
N THR A 380 -19.64 22.86 -19.71
CA THR A 380 -18.56 21.96 -20.19
C THR A 380 -17.15 22.47 -19.86
N PHE A 381 -17.02 23.46 -18.98
CA PHE A 381 -15.77 24.18 -18.77
C PHE A 381 -14.62 23.29 -18.29
N TRP A 382 -14.83 22.44 -17.28
CA TRP A 382 -13.75 21.62 -16.75
C TRP A 382 -13.38 20.48 -17.68
N SER A 383 -14.36 19.87 -18.36
CA SER A 383 -14.08 18.88 -19.41
C SER A 383 -13.20 19.46 -20.53
N GLU A 384 -13.50 20.68 -21.00
CA GLU A 384 -12.69 21.36 -22.01
C GLU A 384 -11.33 21.77 -21.46
N TYR A 385 -11.27 22.33 -20.26
CA TYR A 385 -10.02 22.72 -19.61
C TYR A 385 -9.08 21.51 -19.44
N TYR A 386 -9.62 20.39 -19.00
CA TYR A 386 -8.88 19.14 -18.79
C TYR A 386 -8.26 18.64 -20.10
N HIS A 387 -9.06 18.45 -21.16
CA HIS A 387 -8.55 17.93 -22.43
C HIS A 387 -7.69 18.92 -23.21
N LYS A 388 -8.02 20.22 -23.22
CA LYS A 388 -7.30 21.23 -24.03
C LYS A 388 -6.06 21.77 -23.35
N LYS A 389 -6.01 21.82 -22.01
CA LYS A 389 -4.92 22.49 -21.26
C LYS A 389 -4.25 21.60 -20.22
N ALA A 390 -5.01 20.92 -19.35
CA ALA A 390 -4.43 20.19 -18.23
C ALA A 390 -3.65 18.94 -18.67
N ILE A 391 -4.23 18.10 -19.54
CA ILE A 391 -3.58 16.90 -20.07
C ILE A 391 -2.31 17.24 -20.88
N PRO A 392 -2.34 18.16 -21.87
CA PRO A 392 -1.13 18.50 -22.63
C PRO A 392 0.00 19.05 -21.75
N ASN A 393 -0.33 19.74 -20.66
CA ASN A 393 0.65 20.19 -19.69
C ASN A 393 1.22 19.03 -18.88
N ALA A 394 0.37 18.11 -18.39
CA ALA A 394 0.82 16.90 -17.71
C ALA A 394 1.75 16.05 -18.59
N PHE A 395 1.47 15.91 -19.88
CA PHE A 395 2.36 15.22 -20.83
C PHE A 395 3.74 15.89 -20.89
N LYS A 396 3.79 17.23 -20.92
CA LYS A 396 5.06 17.96 -20.91
C LYS A 396 5.81 17.79 -19.58
N THR A 397 5.10 17.79 -18.46
CA THR A 397 5.67 17.57 -17.13
C THR A 397 6.25 16.16 -17.01
N ASP A 398 5.50 15.14 -17.41
CA ASP A 398 5.98 13.74 -17.41
C ASP A 398 7.19 13.53 -18.35
N MET A 399 7.21 14.18 -19.52
CA MET A 399 8.40 14.15 -20.38
C MET A 399 9.64 14.79 -19.74
N ARG A 400 9.47 15.71 -18.79
CA ARG A 400 10.54 16.40 -18.07
C ARG A 400 10.96 15.71 -16.78
N SER A 401 10.23 14.70 -16.30
CA SER A 401 10.52 13.98 -15.06
C SER A 401 11.80 13.13 -15.14
N ALA A 402 12.20 12.69 -16.34
CA ALA A 402 13.48 12.01 -16.54
C ALA A 402 14.64 13.02 -16.52
N PRO A 403 15.75 12.75 -15.80
CA PRO A 403 16.93 13.59 -15.83
C PRO A 403 17.39 13.71 -17.29
N ARG A 404 17.30 14.93 -17.83
CA ARG A 404 17.93 15.21 -19.11
C ARG A 404 19.42 15.06 -18.89
N LYS A 405 20.10 14.26 -19.72
CA LYS A 405 21.55 14.42 -19.88
C LYS A 405 21.74 15.90 -20.15
N LEU A 406 22.29 16.64 -19.18
CA LEU A 406 22.76 17.99 -19.44
C LEU A 406 23.67 17.82 -20.65
N GLY A 407 23.30 18.45 -21.76
CA GLY A 407 24.20 18.55 -22.89
C GLY A 407 25.55 19.02 -22.34
N PRO A 408 26.68 18.57 -22.90
CA PRO A 408 27.96 19.04 -22.42
C PRO A 408 27.89 20.57 -22.40
N MET A 409 28.15 21.20 -21.24
CA MET A 409 28.16 22.66 -21.06
C MET A 409 29.36 23.25 -21.79
N LEU A 410 29.41 23.01 -23.08
CA LEU A 410 30.47 23.37 -24.00
C LEU A 410 29.91 24.45 -24.89
N SER A 411 30.71 25.48 -25.11
CA SER A 411 30.41 26.54 -26.06
C SER A 411 30.26 25.94 -27.47
N ASN A 412 29.52 26.63 -28.35
CA ASN A 412 29.31 26.21 -29.73
C ASN A 412 30.63 25.95 -30.51
N GLU A 413 31.74 26.54 -30.07
CA GLU A 413 33.09 26.31 -30.61
C GLU A 413 33.69 24.96 -30.16
N GLU A 414 33.50 24.57 -28.91
CA GLU A 414 34.04 23.32 -28.35
C GLU A 414 33.30 22.07 -28.88
N ILE A 415 32.02 22.21 -29.22
CA ILE A 415 31.22 21.14 -29.85
C ILE A 415 31.72 20.84 -31.28
N ARG A 416 32.18 21.86 -32.02
CA ARG A 416 32.73 21.68 -33.38
C ARG A 416 34.09 20.96 -33.37
N ASN A 417 34.88 21.14 -32.31
CA ASN A 417 36.24 20.63 -32.24
C ASN A 417 36.37 19.18 -31.72
N ARG A 418 35.30 18.54 -31.24
CA ARG A 418 35.35 17.16 -30.70
C ARG A 418 34.79 16.08 -31.63
N ARG A 419 35.06 16.15 -32.93
CA ARG A 419 34.80 15.03 -33.86
C ARG A 419 35.78 13.86 -33.73
N TYR A 420 36.74 13.86 -32.79
CA TYR A 420 37.68 12.74 -32.63
C TYR A 420 37.95 12.36 -31.17
N ARG A 421 37.57 11.11 -30.84
CA ARG A 421 38.04 10.21 -29.77
C ARG A 421 37.90 10.67 -28.31
N GLY A 422 36.71 10.40 -27.76
CA GLY A 422 36.52 10.09 -26.34
C GLY A 422 35.36 9.11 -26.20
N ARG A 423 35.53 8.03 -25.41
CA ARG A 423 34.44 7.08 -25.12
C ARG A 423 33.29 7.85 -24.49
N SER A 424 32.22 8.03 -25.23
CA SER A 424 30.95 8.53 -24.72
C SER A 424 30.01 7.35 -24.57
N TYR A 425 29.38 7.19 -23.41
CA TYR A 425 28.30 6.23 -23.16
C TYR A 425 27.04 6.69 -23.94
N ASN A 426 27.10 6.57 -25.26
CA ASN A 426 26.10 7.06 -26.20
C ASN A 426 25.35 5.96 -26.98
N ASP A 427 25.62 4.68 -26.72
CA ASP A 427 24.84 3.59 -27.31
C ASP A 427 23.90 2.96 -26.26
N VAL A 428 22.72 3.55 -26.13
CA VAL A 428 21.48 2.80 -25.86
C VAL A 428 20.44 3.31 -26.86
N THR A 429 20.46 2.72 -28.04
CA THR A 429 19.40 2.85 -29.04
C THR A 429 18.22 1.98 -28.59
N TYR A 430 17.07 2.60 -28.35
CA TYR A 430 15.81 1.87 -28.19
C TYR A 430 15.22 1.64 -29.58
N THR A 431 15.24 0.39 -30.05
CA THR A 431 14.32 -0.10 -31.09
C THR A 431 12.91 -0.20 -30.56
#